data_AF-A0A8H8NK22-F1
#
_entry.id   AF-A0A8H8NK22-F1
#
_cell.length_a   1.000
_cell.length_b   1.000
_cell.length_c   1.000
_cell.angle_alpha   90.00
_cell.angle_beta   90.00
_cell.angle_gamma   90.00
#
_symmetry.space_group_name_H-M   'P 1'
#
loop_
_entity.id
_entity.type
_entity.pdbx_description
1 polymer ?
#
loop_
_entity_poly.entity_id
_entity_poly.type
_entity_poly.pdbx_seq_one_letter_code
_entity_poly.pdbx_strand_id
1 'polypeptide(L)'
;MADDDKEDFPCPVCLSTSQARFAPYIINRGTRATLRIKSRTSLIVLIFCIASLEQYATALCMQLEAALGVFEVNLATMCTRFEAGITREEECNLLSQLIPNAPYHLAVVFLTESNPGGGWFAASGKSAFQTEESQLLRKMANDSHILAQGASTVRMFGASCGVNLPGAGVVDSIRSHMKSSRLLSLVLPTAPFLLYSDFLHLFPELFLSLYYLGTDLRSTIYRVWGKSDEVRRHTGLIVFDRRDRESDVACTRLCYAPRTARPLGVQLPAAWSICGCPDDGVGQDDWRFLKEQQHRKETIFSYRSACCGVQLNVAILPFKLRSIKRNDESFIEEDWQSATRQFPFRDSTMVRMKIERPDRPIVLKDLCLGGPWTIAGRMQAVSR
;
A
#
# COMPACT_ATOMS: atom_id res chain seq x y z
N MET A 1 -16.69 43.14 32.79
CA MET A 1 -15.61 42.16 33.03
C MET A 1 -16.21 40.81 32.71
N ALA A 2 -15.84 40.21 31.58
CA ALA A 2 -16.32 38.89 31.20
C ALA A 2 -15.50 37.87 31.98
N ASP A 3 -16.17 36.95 32.67
CA ASP A 3 -15.55 35.78 33.28
C ASP A 3 -14.92 34.94 32.17
N ASP A 4 -13.61 34.77 32.28
CA ASP A 4 -12.78 33.97 31.39
C ASP A 4 -12.79 32.53 31.94
N ASP A 5 -13.93 31.85 31.79
CA ASP A 5 -14.04 30.41 32.07
C ASP A 5 -13.16 29.66 31.06
N LYS A 6 -11.90 29.42 31.44
CA LYS A 6 -11.01 28.51 30.72
C LYS A 6 -11.60 27.11 30.82
N GLU A 7 -12.30 26.69 29.77
CA GLU A 7 -12.65 25.28 29.59
C GLU A 7 -11.35 24.47 29.46
N ASP A 8 -11.00 23.74 30.52
CA ASP A 8 -9.91 22.76 30.48
C ASP A 8 -10.28 21.64 29.50
N PHE A 9 -9.48 21.49 28.43
CA PHE A 9 -9.62 20.39 27.47
C PHE A 9 -8.87 19.15 27.98
N PRO A 10 -9.56 18.11 28.48
CA PRO A 10 -8.88 16.91 28.93
C PRO A 10 -8.33 16.12 27.74
N CYS A 11 -7.12 15.57 27.89
CA CYS A 11 -6.54 14.69 26.89
C CYS A 11 -7.32 13.35 26.82
N PRO A 12 -7.19 12.58 25.73
CA PRO A 12 -7.92 11.32 25.55
C PRO A 12 -7.74 10.29 26.68
N VAL A 13 -6.57 10.27 27.31
CA VAL A 13 -6.25 9.39 28.46
C VAL A 13 -6.99 9.80 29.73
N CYS A 14 -7.18 11.11 29.94
CA CYS A 14 -7.97 11.63 31.05
C CYS A 14 -9.49 11.39 30.84
N LEU A 15 -9.93 11.34 29.59
CA LEU A 15 -11.32 11.01 29.25
C LEU A 15 -11.64 9.52 29.44
N SER A 16 -10.71 8.62 29.14
CA SER A 16 -10.91 7.17 29.28
C SER A 16 -10.98 6.69 30.74
N THR A 17 -10.45 7.47 31.68
CA THR A 17 -10.39 7.14 33.11
C THR A 17 -11.52 7.75 33.94
N SER A 18 -12.27 8.72 33.41
CA SER A 18 -13.37 9.37 34.13
C SER A 18 -14.72 8.72 33.78
N GLN A 19 -15.38 8.11 34.76
CA GLN A 19 -16.65 7.38 34.57
C GLN A 19 -17.89 8.28 34.30
N ALA A 20 -17.77 9.62 34.22
CA ALA A 20 -18.96 10.47 34.35
C ALA A 20 -19.01 11.76 33.51
N ARG A 21 -18.20 11.96 32.47
CA ARG A 21 -18.31 13.18 31.64
C ARG A 21 -18.38 12.86 30.16
N PHE A 22 -19.59 12.93 29.61
CA PHE A 22 -19.78 13.12 28.17
C PHE A 22 -19.01 14.38 27.75
N ALA A 23 -18.22 14.27 26.68
CA ALA A 23 -17.50 15.43 26.13
C ALA A 23 -18.52 16.55 25.82
N PRO A 24 -18.28 17.81 26.27
CA PRO A 24 -19.22 18.93 26.06
C PRO A 24 -19.27 19.43 24.60
N TYR A 25 -18.50 18.83 23.68
CA TYR A 25 -18.45 19.22 22.29
C TYR A 25 -18.97 18.11 21.36
N ILE A 26 -19.84 18.51 20.44
CA ILE A 26 -20.25 17.69 19.29
C ILE A 26 -19.25 18.01 18.17
N ILE A 27 -18.32 17.10 17.87
CA ILE A 27 -17.55 17.23 16.63
C ILE A 27 -18.52 16.94 15.48
N ASN A 28 -18.90 17.98 14.75
CA ASN A 28 -19.78 17.87 13.59
C ASN A 28 -19.02 17.27 12.40
N ARG A 29 -18.79 15.95 12.41
CA ARG A 29 -18.05 15.20 11.39
C ARG A 29 -18.96 14.74 10.23
N GLY A 30 -19.73 15.64 9.63
CA GLY A 30 -20.57 15.34 8.45
C GLY A 30 -21.61 14.22 8.63
N THR A 31 -22.39 13.97 7.57
CA THR A 31 -23.62 13.15 7.59
C THR A 31 -23.42 11.63 7.68
N ARG A 32 -22.20 11.10 7.48
CA ARG A 32 -21.93 9.65 7.59
C ARG A 32 -21.32 9.21 8.92
N ALA A 33 -20.60 10.08 9.63
CA ALA A 33 -20.02 9.75 10.95
C ALA A 33 -20.94 10.08 12.14
N THR A 34 -22.10 10.69 11.87
CA THR A 34 -23.13 11.03 12.86
C THR A 34 -24.04 9.85 13.21
N LEU A 35 -24.08 8.80 12.38
CA LEU A 35 -24.65 7.52 12.78
C LEU A 35 -23.58 6.77 13.59
N ARG A 36 -23.58 6.98 14.91
CA ARG A 36 -22.85 6.12 15.85
C ARG A 36 -23.43 4.71 15.77
N ILE A 37 -22.98 3.93 14.79
CA ILE A 37 -23.24 2.51 14.75
C ILE A 37 -22.36 1.93 15.85
N LYS A 38 -22.95 1.49 16.97
CA LYS A 38 -22.20 0.70 17.96
C LYS A 38 -21.64 -0.51 17.21
N SER A 39 -20.32 -0.56 17.05
CA SER A 39 -19.65 -1.71 16.44
C SER A 39 -20.00 -2.94 17.27
N ARG A 40 -20.69 -3.92 16.66
CA ARG A 40 -20.99 -5.21 17.30
C ARG A 40 -19.83 -6.20 17.16
N THR A 41 -18.74 -5.77 16.54
CA THR A 41 -17.56 -6.57 16.23
C THR A 41 -16.36 -6.01 16.97
N SER A 42 -15.52 -6.92 17.49
CA SER A 42 -14.23 -6.55 18.09
C SER A 42 -13.09 -6.71 17.07
N LEU A 43 -11.97 -6.05 17.29
CA LEU A 43 -10.77 -6.15 16.45
C LEU A 43 -9.57 -6.51 17.32
N ILE A 44 -8.81 -7.51 16.90
CA ILE A 44 -7.46 -7.75 17.41
C ILE A 44 -6.47 -7.26 16.37
N VAL A 45 -5.46 -6.49 16.80
CA VAL A 45 -4.35 -6.06 15.95
C VAL A 45 -3.04 -6.56 16.52
N LEU A 46 -2.37 -7.43 15.77
CA LEU A 46 -1.02 -7.89 16.08
C LEU A 46 -0.03 -7.15 15.20
N ILE A 47 0.99 -6.55 15.81
CA ILE A 47 2.04 -5.84 15.10
C ILE A 47 3.35 -6.59 15.33
N PHE A 48 3.85 -7.26 14.29
CA PHE A 48 5.16 -7.91 14.31
C PHE A 48 6.23 -6.96 13.77
N CYS A 49 7.41 -6.91 14.38
CA CYS A 49 8.51 -6.08 13.91
C CYS A 49 9.89 -6.70 14.12
N ILE A 50 10.90 -6.17 13.41
CA ILE A 50 12.30 -6.29 13.79
C ILE A 50 12.65 -5.23 14.83
N ALA A 51 13.71 -5.46 15.63
CA ALA A 51 14.07 -4.57 16.74
C ALA A 51 14.35 -3.12 16.30
N SER A 52 14.91 -2.88 15.11
CA SER A 52 15.14 -1.54 14.56
C SER A 52 13.85 -0.74 14.32
N LEU A 53 12.69 -1.40 14.25
CA LEU A 53 11.41 -0.80 13.91
C LEU A 53 10.40 -0.77 15.07
N GLU A 54 10.81 -1.17 16.28
CA GLU A 54 9.94 -1.30 17.44
C GLU A 54 9.28 0.03 17.86
N GLN A 55 10.00 1.14 17.70
CA GLN A 55 9.45 2.47 17.98
C GLN A 55 8.30 2.82 17.01
N TYR A 56 8.44 2.47 15.73
CA TYR A 56 7.39 2.66 14.74
C TYR A 56 6.18 1.75 15.00
N ALA A 57 6.43 0.50 15.39
CA ALA A 57 5.38 -0.45 15.73
C ALA A 57 4.58 0.00 16.95
N THR A 58 5.27 0.47 18.01
CA THR A 58 4.63 1.03 19.21
C THR A 58 3.83 2.30 18.87
N ALA A 59 4.38 3.20 18.06
CA ALA A 59 3.66 4.40 17.63
C ALA A 59 2.39 4.05 16.83
N LEU A 60 2.46 3.07 15.92
CA LEU A 60 1.30 2.59 15.17
C LEU A 60 0.23 2.01 16.11
N CYS A 61 0.63 1.24 17.13
CA CYS A 61 -0.26 0.70 18.14
C CYS A 61 -1.09 1.80 18.80
N MET A 62 -0.40 2.83 19.33
CA MET A 62 -1.04 3.98 19.98
C MET A 62 -1.95 4.77 19.02
N GLN A 63 -1.53 4.94 17.76
CA GLN A 63 -2.34 5.62 16.74
C GLN A 63 -3.61 4.85 16.43
N LEU A 64 -3.54 3.52 16.32
CA LEU A 64 -4.70 2.67 16.07
C LEU A 64 -5.66 2.67 17.25
N GLU A 65 -5.15 2.54 18.48
CA GLU A 65 -5.96 2.64 19.71
C GLU A 65 -6.68 3.97 19.81
N ALA A 66 -5.96 5.08 19.61
CA ALA A 66 -6.56 6.40 19.65
C ALA A 66 -7.60 6.59 18.53
N ALA A 67 -7.27 6.23 17.30
CA ALA A 67 -8.14 6.45 16.16
C ALA A 67 -9.40 5.58 16.20
N LEU A 68 -9.28 4.29 16.52
CA LEU A 68 -10.40 3.36 16.59
C LEU A 68 -11.21 3.54 17.88
N GLY A 69 -10.56 3.91 18.98
CA GLY A 69 -11.20 4.20 20.26
C GLY A 69 -12.16 5.39 20.18
N VAL A 70 -11.85 6.41 19.37
CA VAL A 70 -12.77 7.55 19.10
C VAL A 70 -14.09 7.09 18.46
N PHE A 71 -14.11 5.94 17.78
CA PHE A 71 -15.31 5.36 17.18
C PHE A 71 -15.89 4.19 18.01
N GLU A 72 -15.44 4.03 19.26
CA GLU A 72 -15.88 2.98 20.19
C GLU A 72 -15.73 1.56 19.63
N VAL A 73 -14.74 1.34 18.76
CA VAL A 73 -14.39 -0.01 18.31
C VAL A 73 -13.69 -0.74 19.46
N ASN A 74 -14.24 -1.88 19.90
CA ASN A 74 -13.52 -2.71 20.88
C ASN A 74 -12.26 -3.27 20.20
N LEU A 75 -11.11 -2.89 20.72
CA LEU A 75 -9.80 -3.16 20.16
C LEU A 75 -8.91 -3.80 21.22
N ALA A 76 -8.24 -4.89 20.86
CA ALA A 76 -7.11 -5.43 21.59
C ALA A 76 -5.87 -5.39 20.67
N THR A 77 -4.78 -4.85 21.17
CA THR A 77 -3.57 -4.56 20.39
C THR A 77 -2.35 -5.18 21.06
N MET A 78 -1.42 -5.69 20.26
CA MET A 78 -0.15 -6.20 20.76
C MET A 78 0.95 -5.90 19.74
N CYS A 79 2.10 -5.47 20.25
CA CYS A 79 3.33 -5.35 19.49
C CYS A 79 4.32 -6.42 19.96
N THR A 80 4.92 -7.17 19.04
CA THR A 80 5.96 -8.16 19.34
C THR A 80 7.06 -8.16 18.30
N ARG A 81 8.24 -8.65 18.70
CA ARG A 81 9.33 -8.91 17.76
C ARG A 81 9.15 -10.25 17.08
N PHE A 82 9.56 -10.38 15.82
CA PHE A 82 9.48 -11.67 15.12
C PHE A 82 10.21 -12.79 15.87
N GLU A 83 11.38 -12.52 16.45
CA GLU A 83 12.17 -13.50 17.22
C GLU A 83 11.46 -13.97 18.49
N ALA A 84 10.73 -13.06 19.16
CA ALA A 84 10.01 -13.37 20.40
C ALA A 84 8.74 -14.19 20.13
N GLY A 85 8.02 -13.86 19.04
CA GLY A 85 6.73 -14.47 18.74
C GLY A 85 5.64 -14.06 19.72
N ILE A 86 4.59 -14.88 19.84
CA ILE A 86 3.48 -14.66 20.77
C ILE A 86 3.26 -15.97 21.51
N THR A 87 3.15 -15.89 22.83
CA THR A 87 2.85 -17.02 23.69
C THR A 87 1.34 -17.28 23.75
N ARG A 88 0.97 -18.52 24.08
CA ARG A 88 -0.44 -18.89 24.27
C ARG A 88 -1.14 -18.05 25.35
N GLU A 89 -0.42 -17.67 26.40
CA GLU A 89 -0.96 -16.82 27.47
C GLU A 89 -1.31 -15.42 26.95
N GLU A 90 -0.44 -14.83 26.13
CA GLU A 90 -0.68 -13.53 25.50
C GLU A 90 -1.88 -13.59 24.53
N GLU A 91 -2.00 -14.66 23.73
CA GLU A 91 -3.19 -14.85 22.88
C GLU A 91 -4.48 -14.91 23.71
N CYS A 92 -4.48 -15.66 24.82
CA CYS A 92 -5.63 -15.73 25.73
C CYS A 92 -5.95 -14.37 26.38
N ASN A 93 -4.92 -13.60 26.74
CA ASN A 93 -5.07 -12.26 27.33
C ASN A 93 -5.64 -11.24 26.34
N LEU A 94 -5.36 -11.38 25.04
CA LEU A 94 -6.00 -10.55 24.02
C LEU A 94 -7.47 -10.91 23.84
N LEU A 95 -7.81 -12.20 23.85
CA LEU A 95 -9.19 -12.66 23.72
C LEU A 95 -10.08 -12.21 24.88
N SER A 96 -9.54 -12.14 26.10
CA SER A 96 -10.30 -11.73 27.29
C SER A 96 -10.70 -10.24 27.30
N GLN A 97 -10.04 -9.41 26.49
CA GLN A 97 -10.34 -7.98 26.34
C GLN A 97 -11.55 -7.72 25.40
N LEU A 98 -11.91 -8.72 24.59
CA LEU A 98 -12.96 -8.58 23.58
C LEU A 98 -14.35 -8.68 24.20
N ILE A 99 -15.36 -8.24 23.44
CA ILE A 99 -16.76 -8.39 23.84
C ILE A 99 -17.08 -9.90 23.91
N PRO A 100 -17.53 -10.42 25.06
CA PRO A 100 -17.86 -11.84 25.19
C PRO A 100 -18.92 -12.28 24.18
N ASN A 101 -18.69 -13.43 23.53
CA ASN A 101 -19.60 -14.05 22.55
C ASN A 101 -19.89 -13.19 21.30
N ALA A 102 -19.14 -12.12 21.06
CA ALA A 102 -19.24 -11.32 19.83
C ALA A 102 -18.24 -11.80 18.77
N PRO A 103 -18.56 -11.67 17.47
CA PRO A 103 -17.58 -11.92 16.41
C PRO A 103 -16.43 -10.90 16.50
N TYR A 104 -15.22 -11.36 16.16
CA TYR A 104 -14.06 -10.50 16.07
C TYR A 104 -13.27 -10.71 14.77
N HIS A 105 -12.49 -9.70 14.42
CA HIS A 105 -11.57 -9.73 13.29
C HIS A 105 -10.13 -9.75 13.80
N LEU A 106 -9.23 -10.37 13.05
CA LEU A 106 -7.80 -10.33 13.29
C LEU A 106 -7.11 -9.58 12.15
N ALA A 107 -6.41 -8.50 12.50
CA ALA A 107 -5.49 -7.81 11.62
C ALA A 107 -4.06 -8.05 12.09
N VAL A 108 -3.18 -8.40 11.17
CA VAL A 108 -1.76 -8.55 11.43
C VAL A 108 -1.01 -7.53 10.59
N VAL A 109 -0.26 -6.64 11.24
CA VAL A 109 0.66 -5.72 10.58
C VAL A 109 2.06 -6.23 10.83
N PHE A 110 2.92 -6.23 9.83
CA PHE A 110 4.31 -6.61 10.03
C PHE A 110 5.26 -5.59 9.41
N LEU A 111 6.25 -5.18 10.20
CA LEU A 111 7.24 -4.16 9.86
C LEU A 111 8.59 -4.85 9.70
N THR A 112 9.11 -4.88 8.47
CA THR A 112 10.35 -5.57 8.14
C THR A 112 11.09 -4.86 7.03
N GLU A 113 12.40 -5.03 6.96
CA GLU A 113 13.22 -4.59 5.84
C GLU A 113 13.27 -5.70 4.77
N SER A 114 13.43 -5.33 3.50
CA SER A 114 13.58 -6.30 2.41
C SER A 114 14.96 -6.20 1.77
N ASN A 115 15.50 -7.35 1.36
CA ASN A 115 16.73 -7.42 0.60
C ASN A 115 16.43 -7.27 -0.90
N PRO A 116 17.20 -6.46 -1.66
CA PRO A 116 17.13 -6.44 -3.13
C PRO A 116 17.27 -7.82 -3.80
N GLY A 117 17.90 -8.82 -3.16
CA GLY A 117 17.98 -10.19 -3.65
C GLY A 117 16.74 -11.07 -3.39
N GLY A 118 15.73 -10.56 -2.67
CA GLY A 118 14.60 -11.34 -2.14
C GLY A 118 14.78 -11.72 -0.68
N GLY A 119 13.67 -12.01 0.01
CA GLY A 119 13.63 -12.28 1.44
C GLY A 119 13.38 -11.04 2.31
N TRP A 120 12.93 -11.32 3.53
CA TRP A 120 12.64 -10.32 4.56
C TRP A 120 13.52 -10.53 5.78
N PHE A 121 13.88 -9.44 6.44
CA PHE A 121 14.59 -9.51 7.71
C PHE A 121 13.64 -9.98 8.82
N ALA A 122 14.02 -11.06 9.49
CA ALA A 122 13.32 -11.53 10.69
C ALA A 122 13.98 -11.00 11.98
N ALA A 123 15.17 -10.44 11.86
CA ALA A 123 15.91 -9.81 12.95
C ALA A 123 16.78 -8.66 12.43
N SER A 124 17.21 -7.79 13.33
CA SER A 124 18.03 -6.60 13.02
C SER A 124 19.18 -6.44 14.02
N GLY A 125 20.22 -5.69 13.65
CA GLY A 125 21.37 -5.43 14.52
C GLY A 125 22.36 -6.60 14.57
N LYS A 126 22.87 -6.95 15.76
CA LYS A 126 23.90 -7.99 15.91
C LYS A 126 23.41 -9.40 15.58
N SER A 127 22.10 -9.65 15.68
CA SER A 127 21.45 -10.90 15.29
C SER A 127 20.75 -10.81 13.93
N ALA A 128 21.05 -9.80 13.10
CA ALA A 128 20.36 -9.62 11.82
C ALA A 128 20.45 -10.89 10.95
N PHE A 129 19.29 -11.47 10.66
CA PHE A 129 19.17 -12.58 9.73
C PHE A 129 17.96 -12.40 8.83
N GLN A 130 18.08 -12.98 7.64
CA GLN A 130 17.05 -12.96 6.60
C GLN A 130 16.36 -14.30 6.53
N THR A 131 15.10 -14.28 6.11
CA THR A 131 14.31 -15.48 5.85
C THR A 131 13.49 -15.29 4.58
N GLU A 132 13.07 -16.40 4.00
CA GLU A 132 12.14 -16.38 2.88
C GLU A 132 10.78 -15.83 3.34
N GLU A 133 10.10 -15.12 2.45
CA GLU A 133 8.80 -14.48 2.73
C GLU A 133 7.79 -15.53 3.23
N SER A 134 7.78 -16.71 2.61
CA SER A 134 6.88 -17.81 2.98
C SER A 134 7.14 -18.37 4.39
N GLN A 135 8.38 -18.31 4.88
CA GLN A 135 8.75 -18.80 6.19
C GLN A 135 8.35 -17.79 7.27
N LEU A 136 8.57 -16.49 7.04
CA LEU A 136 8.13 -15.46 7.97
C LEU A 136 6.61 -15.41 8.09
N LEU A 137 5.89 -15.51 6.97
CA LEU A 137 4.42 -15.58 6.98
C LEU A 137 3.92 -16.81 7.75
N ARG A 138 4.55 -17.98 7.55
CA ARG A 138 4.24 -19.20 8.31
C ARG A 138 4.49 -19.03 9.80
N LYS A 139 5.60 -18.39 10.18
CA LYS A 139 5.89 -18.11 11.59
C LYS A 139 4.79 -17.26 12.22
N MET A 140 4.44 -16.12 11.61
CA MET A 140 3.37 -15.26 12.12
C MET A 140 2.02 -15.97 12.18
N ALA A 141 1.70 -16.80 11.19
CA ALA A 141 0.47 -17.58 11.18
C ALA A 141 0.43 -18.63 12.30
N ASN A 142 1.58 -19.22 12.65
CA ASN A 142 1.69 -20.15 13.76
C ASN A 142 1.60 -19.43 15.11
N ASP A 143 2.30 -18.30 15.25
CA ASP A 143 2.31 -17.50 16.49
C ASP A 143 0.93 -16.89 16.80
N SER A 144 0.08 -16.70 15.79
CA SER A 144 -1.28 -16.13 15.93
C SER A 144 -2.38 -17.17 15.70
N HIS A 145 -2.06 -18.45 15.78
CA HIS A 145 -2.96 -19.52 15.35
C HIS A 145 -4.25 -19.57 16.16
N ILE A 146 -4.21 -19.42 17.49
CA ILE A 146 -5.43 -19.49 18.32
C ILE A 146 -6.34 -18.30 17.98
N LEU A 147 -5.74 -17.11 17.87
CA LEU A 147 -6.46 -15.90 17.48
C LEU A 147 -7.07 -16.03 16.08
N ALA A 148 -6.34 -16.60 15.13
CA ALA A 148 -6.82 -16.83 13.77
C ALA A 148 -7.95 -17.87 13.69
N GLN A 149 -7.98 -18.85 14.60
CA GLN A 149 -9.00 -19.91 14.60
C GLN A 149 -10.40 -19.40 14.94
N GLY A 150 -10.53 -18.46 15.88
CA GLY A 150 -11.82 -17.88 16.27
C GLY A 150 -12.24 -16.65 15.44
N ALA A 151 -11.34 -16.06 14.66
CA ALA A 151 -11.60 -14.81 13.94
C ALA A 151 -12.55 -15.01 12.75
N SER A 152 -13.45 -14.04 12.54
CA SER A 152 -14.33 -13.96 11.37
C SER A 152 -13.56 -13.64 10.08
N THR A 153 -12.53 -12.80 10.19
CA THR A 153 -11.60 -12.54 9.10
C THR A 153 -10.19 -12.41 9.63
N VAL A 154 -9.22 -12.94 8.90
CA VAL A 154 -7.79 -12.72 9.15
C VAL A 154 -7.21 -11.96 7.97
N ARG A 155 -6.59 -10.79 8.20
CA ARG A 155 -5.96 -9.97 7.16
C ARG A 155 -4.56 -9.56 7.58
N MET A 156 -3.63 -9.57 6.63
CA MET A 156 -2.24 -9.18 6.84
C MET A 156 -1.88 -7.95 6.00
N PHE A 157 -1.07 -7.08 6.57
CA PHE A 157 -0.56 -5.87 5.95
C PHE A 157 0.94 -5.78 6.18
N GLY A 158 1.72 -5.85 5.12
CA GLY A 158 3.16 -5.63 5.18
C GLY A 158 3.48 -4.14 5.12
N ALA A 159 4.44 -3.72 5.93
CA ALA A 159 5.10 -2.43 5.83
C ALA A 159 6.60 -2.69 5.71
N SER A 160 7.22 -2.28 4.61
CA SER A 160 8.62 -2.56 4.34
C SER A 160 9.19 -1.61 3.31
N CYS A 161 10.39 -1.10 3.57
CA CYS A 161 11.20 -0.41 2.59
C CYS A 161 11.86 -1.47 1.68
N GLY A 162 11.43 -1.59 0.41
CA GLY A 162 12.17 -2.40 -0.56
C GLY A 162 11.58 -3.76 -0.96
N VAL A 163 10.27 -4.00 -0.83
CA VAL A 163 9.72 -5.36 -1.07
C VAL A 163 9.94 -5.81 -2.51
N ASN A 164 10.93 -6.70 -2.69
CA ASN A 164 11.20 -7.31 -3.98
C ASN A 164 10.31 -8.54 -4.20
N LEU A 165 9.00 -8.27 -4.37
CA LEU A 165 8.03 -9.28 -4.78
C LEU A 165 8.16 -9.84 -6.21
N PRO A 166 8.91 -9.26 -7.17
CA PRO A 166 9.08 -9.88 -8.48
C PRO A 166 10.12 -11.00 -8.51
N GLY A 167 10.67 -11.43 -7.36
CA GLY A 167 11.48 -12.64 -7.27
C GLY A 167 10.73 -13.86 -7.82
N ALA A 168 11.40 -14.66 -8.64
CA ALA A 168 10.79 -15.83 -9.26
C ALA A 168 10.24 -16.80 -8.19
N GLY A 169 8.94 -17.12 -8.26
CA GLY A 169 8.29 -18.06 -7.34
C GLY A 169 7.77 -17.47 -6.03
N VAL A 170 8.13 -16.24 -5.64
CA VAL A 170 7.69 -15.62 -4.38
C VAL A 170 6.17 -15.50 -4.31
N VAL A 171 5.54 -14.97 -5.36
CA VAL A 171 4.09 -14.81 -5.46
C VAL A 171 3.37 -16.16 -5.31
N ASP A 172 3.86 -17.22 -5.96
CA ASP A 172 3.23 -18.54 -5.88
C ASP A 172 3.42 -19.19 -4.50
N SER A 173 4.57 -18.98 -3.85
CA SER A 173 4.81 -19.42 -2.47
C SER A 173 3.86 -18.76 -1.49
N ILE A 174 3.65 -17.44 -1.62
CA ILE A 174 2.68 -16.69 -0.81
C ILE A 174 1.25 -17.20 -1.08
N ARG A 175 0.86 -17.40 -2.34
CA ARG A 175 -0.47 -17.94 -2.68
C ARG A 175 -0.68 -19.33 -2.10
N SER A 176 0.35 -20.18 -2.15
CA SER A 176 0.29 -21.53 -1.60
C SER A 176 0.11 -21.51 -0.08
N HIS A 177 0.82 -20.62 0.61
CA HIS A 177 0.63 -20.41 2.05
C HIS A 177 -0.77 -19.88 2.39
N MET A 178 -1.29 -18.93 1.61
CA MET A 178 -2.66 -18.41 1.82
C MET A 178 -3.73 -19.49 1.62
N LYS A 179 -3.55 -20.37 0.63
CA LYS A 179 -4.47 -21.50 0.39
C LYS A 179 -4.54 -22.44 1.60
N SER A 180 -3.42 -22.71 2.27
CA SER A 180 -3.38 -23.58 3.45
C SER A 180 -3.71 -22.87 4.77
N SER A 181 -3.71 -21.54 4.80
CA SER A 181 -3.98 -20.76 6.01
C SER A 181 -5.41 -20.20 6.08
N ARG A 182 -5.74 -19.51 7.19
CA ARG A 182 -7.00 -18.77 7.37
C ARG A 182 -6.97 -17.34 6.83
N LEU A 183 -5.84 -16.93 6.24
CA LEU A 183 -5.63 -15.58 5.77
C LEU A 183 -6.55 -15.25 4.58
N LEU A 184 -7.43 -14.26 4.71
CA LEU A 184 -8.29 -13.83 3.60
C LEU A 184 -7.57 -12.88 2.66
N SER A 185 -6.73 -11.99 3.20
CA SER A 185 -6.01 -11.03 2.38
C SER A 185 -4.61 -10.75 2.90
N LEU A 186 -3.69 -10.46 1.98
CA LEU A 186 -2.36 -9.95 2.25
C LEU A 186 -2.09 -8.74 1.36
N VAL A 187 -1.79 -7.59 1.95
CA VAL A 187 -1.46 -6.36 1.21
C VAL A 187 0.00 -6.03 1.43
N LEU A 188 0.76 -5.90 0.35
CA LEU A 188 2.20 -5.62 0.40
C LEU A 188 2.54 -4.41 -0.47
N PRO A 189 3.34 -3.45 0.03
CA PRO A 189 3.87 -2.38 -0.80
C PRO A 189 4.88 -2.95 -1.80
N THR A 190 4.98 -2.35 -2.98
CA THR A 190 5.99 -2.69 -4.00
C THR A 190 7.05 -1.60 -4.14
N ALA A 191 7.19 -0.74 -3.13
CA ALA A 191 8.00 0.47 -3.21
C ALA A 191 9.44 0.22 -2.74
N PRO A 192 10.45 0.70 -3.50
CA PRO A 192 11.84 0.63 -3.07
C PRO A 192 12.28 1.73 -2.09
N PHE A 193 11.55 2.85 -1.98
CA PHE A 193 12.08 4.07 -1.35
C PHE A 193 11.17 4.77 -0.34
N LEU A 194 10.04 4.17 0.04
CA LEU A 194 9.13 4.83 1.00
C LEU A 194 9.64 4.62 2.44
N LEU A 195 9.62 5.68 3.25
CA LEU A 195 9.91 5.57 4.68
C LEU A 195 8.69 4.98 5.42
N TYR A 196 8.92 4.36 6.58
CA TYR A 196 7.84 3.80 7.38
C TYR A 196 6.83 4.86 7.83
N SER A 197 7.30 6.06 8.19
CA SER A 197 6.46 7.22 8.56
C SER A 197 5.37 7.52 7.52
N ASP A 198 5.73 7.39 6.26
CA ASP A 198 4.93 7.80 5.12
C ASP A 198 3.81 6.78 4.86
N PHE A 199 3.94 5.55 5.36
CA PHE A 199 2.92 4.51 5.17
C PHE A 199 2.08 4.26 6.42
N LEU A 200 2.69 4.39 7.60
CA LEU A 200 2.04 4.02 8.86
C LEU A 200 0.82 4.90 9.16
N HIS A 201 0.83 6.16 8.72
CA HIS A 201 -0.30 7.07 8.91
C HIS A 201 -1.57 6.67 8.15
N LEU A 202 -1.49 5.75 7.19
CA LEU A 202 -2.66 5.24 6.45
C LEU A 202 -3.47 4.21 7.22
N PHE A 203 -2.83 3.47 8.14
CA PHE A 203 -3.45 2.36 8.84
C PHE A 203 -4.69 2.75 9.65
N PRO A 204 -4.72 3.89 10.37
CA PRO A 204 -5.93 4.34 11.04
C PRO A 204 -7.15 4.48 10.09
N GLU A 205 -7.02 5.20 8.97
CA GLU A 205 -8.13 5.36 8.02
C GLU A 205 -8.47 4.02 7.37
N LEU A 206 -7.46 3.20 7.01
CA LEU A 206 -7.65 1.86 6.47
C LEU A 206 -8.47 0.98 7.42
N PHE A 207 -8.13 0.95 8.72
CA PHE A 207 -8.78 0.06 9.69
C PHE A 207 -10.19 0.54 10.03
N LEU A 208 -10.40 1.86 10.14
CA LEU A 208 -11.75 2.42 10.27
C LEU A 208 -12.63 2.05 9.08
N SER A 209 -12.08 2.14 7.87
CA SER A 209 -12.80 1.80 6.64
C SER A 209 -13.21 0.32 6.59
N LEU A 210 -12.29 -0.56 6.98
CA LEU A 210 -12.50 -2.00 6.91
C LEU A 210 -13.39 -2.52 8.02
N TYR A 211 -13.12 -2.13 9.26
CA TYR A 211 -13.67 -2.78 10.44
C TYR A 211 -14.82 -2.00 11.09
N TYR A 212 -14.82 -0.67 10.96
CA TYR A 212 -15.94 0.14 11.46
C TYR A 212 -17.00 0.37 10.37
N LEU A 213 -16.57 0.77 9.17
CA LEU A 213 -17.49 1.02 8.05
C LEU A 213 -17.86 -0.23 7.25
N GLY A 214 -17.18 -1.36 7.47
CA GLY A 214 -17.44 -2.62 6.75
C GLY A 214 -17.21 -2.53 5.23
N THR A 215 -16.35 -1.60 4.79
CA THR A 215 -16.07 -1.41 3.36
C THR A 215 -15.19 -2.55 2.83
N ASP A 216 -15.39 -2.93 1.57
CA ASP A 216 -14.54 -3.94 0.94
C ASP A 216 -13.07 -3.48 0.86
N LEU A 217 -12.15 -4.47 0.83
CA LEU A 217 -10.71 -4.19 0.88
C LEU A 217 -10.25 -3.34 -0.30
N ARG A 218 -10.71 -3.66 -1.50
CA ARG A 218 -10.26 -3.01 -2.72
C ARG A 218 -10.71 -1.56 -2.80
N SER A 219 -11.99 -1.28 -2.52
CA SER A 219 -12.50 0.09 -2.44
C SER A 219 -11.82 0.90 -1.34
N THR A 220 -11.52 0.25 -0.21
CA THR A 220 -10.79 0.89 0.88
C THR A 220 -9.38 1.27 0.47
N ILE A 221 -8.64 0.33 -0.15
CA ILE A 221 -7.30 0.60 -0.68
C ILE A 221 -7.36 1.79 -1.63
N TYR A 222 -8.27 1.78 -2.62
CA TYR A 222 -8.44 2.89 -3.55
C TYR A 222 -8.68 4.24 -2.88
N ARG A 223 -9.51 4.25 -1.84
CA ARG A 223 -9.83 5.47 -1.11
C ARG A 223 -8.63 5.96 -0.30
N VAL A 224 -8.05 5.11 0.53
CA VAL A 224 -7.04 5.51 1.51
C VAL A 224 -5.69 5.78 0.83
N TRP A 225 -5.27 4.89 -0.08
CA TRP A 225 -4.03 5.11 -0.84
C TRP A 225 -4.15 6.27 -1.83
N GLY A 226 -5.29 6.41 -2.50
CA GLY A 226 -5.49 7.48 -3.48
C GLY A 226 -5.42 8.89 -2.88
N LYS A 227 -5.88 9.04 -1.64
CA LYS A 227 -5.90 10.34 -0.94
C LYS A 227 -4.54 10.81 -0.43
N SER A 228 -3.61 9.89 -0.17
CA SER A 228 -2.32 10.28 0.42
C SER A 228 -1.35 10.72 -0.66
N ASP A 229 -1.00 12.00 -0.63
CA ASP A 229 -0.07 12.62 -1.56
C ASP A 229 1.31 11.96 -1.58
N GLU A 230 1.75 11.51 -0.42
CA GLU A 230 3.04 10.90 -0.21
C GLU A 230 3.03 9.44 -0.70
N VAL A 231 2.07 8.65 -0.24
CA VAL A 231 1.99 7.23 -0.60
C VAL A 231 1.69 7.05 -2.08
N ARG A 232 0.81 7.88 -2.66
CA ARG A 232 0.49 7.78 -4.08
C ARG A 232 1.73 7.99 -4.95
N ARG A 233 2.59 8.97 -4.64
CA ARG A 233 3.77 9.29 -5.45
C ARG A 233 4.80 8.16 -5.49
N HIS A 234 4.90 7.37 -4.42
CA HIS A 234 6.03 6.48 -4.21
C HIS A 234 5.67 4.98 -4.19
N THR A 235 4.40 4.60 -4.12
CA THR A 235 4.01 3.20 -3.92
C THR A 235 3.12 2.60 -5.00
N GLY A 236 3.37 1.31 -5.27
CA GLY A 236 2.37 0.38 -5.76
C GLY A 236 2.09 -0.64 -4.66
N LEU A 237 1.08 -1.49 -4.89
CA LEU A 237 0.67 -2.57 -4.01
C LEU A 237 0.58 -3.87 -4.77
N ILE A 238 0.92 -4.96 -4.10
CA ILE A 238 0.45 -6.29 -4.45
C ILE A 238 -0.58 -6.70 -3.41
N VAL A 239 -1.77 -7.01 -3.90
CA VAL A 239 -2.92 -7.40 -3.10
C VAL A 239 -3.23 -8.86 -3.42
N PHE A 240 -3.09 -9.71 -2.42
CA PHE A 240 -3.66 -11.04 -2.41
C PHE A 240 -4.99 -10.97 -1.68
N ASP A 241 -6.06 -11.47 -2.31
CA ASP A 241 -7.41 -11.40 -1.73
C ASP A 241 -8.24 -12.61 -2.16
N ARG A 242 -9.14 -13.04 -1.27
CA ARG A 242 -10.17 -14.04 -1.54
C ARG A 242 -11.42 -13.73 -0.73
N ARG A 243 -12.57 -14.08 -1.27
CA ARG A 243 -13.88 -13.80 -0.64
C ARG A 243 -14.07 -14.56 0.67
N ASP A 244 -13.71 -15.83 0.64
CA ASP A 244 -13.80 -16.77 1.76
C ASP A 244 -12.65 -17.78 1.65
N ARG A 245 -12.56 -18.71 2.62
CA ARG A 245 -11.47 -19.68 2.70
C ARG A 245 -11.41 -20.65 1.51
N GLU A 246 -12.56 -21.00 0.96
CA GLU A 246 -12.68 -22.00 -0.12
C GLU A 246 -12.46 -21.37 -1.50
N SER A 247 -12.56 -20.05 -1.59
CA SER A 247 -12.32 -19.28 -2.80
C SER A 247 -10.83 -19.26 -3.19
N ASP A 248 -10.59 -19.23 -4.51
CA ASP A 248 -9.24 -19.04 -5.04
C ASP A 248 -8.64 -17.69 -4.63
N VAL A 249 -7.33 -17.71 -4.36
CA VAL A 249 -6.54 -16.51 -4.04
C VAL A 249 -6.23 -15.75 -5.33
N ALA A 250 -6.86 -14.60 -5.50
CA ALA A 250 -6.51 -13.63 -6.52
C ALA A 250 -5.25 -12.87 -6.10
N CYS A 251 -4.40 -12.52 -7.06
CA CYS A 251 -3.23 -11.68 -6.85
C CYS A 251 -3.27 -10.56 -7.87
N THR A 252 -3.31 -9.32 -7.39
CA THR A 252 -3.43 -8.12 -8.23
C THR A 252 -2.30 -7.16 -7.89
N ARG A 253 -1.61 -6.66 -8.91
CA ARG A 253 -0.72 -5.51 -8.79
C ARG A 253 -1.53 -4.25 -9.04
N LEU A 254 -1.49 -3.31 -8.10
CA LEU A 254 -2.18 -2.02 -8.16
C LEU A 254 -1.13 -0.91 -8.08
N CYS A 255 -1.16 -0.01 -9.04
CA CYS A 255 -0.25 1.13 -9.09
C CYS A 255 -1.05 2.42 -9.26
N TYR A 256 -0.78 3.43 -8.43
CA TYR A 256 -1.18 4.79 -8.76
C TYR A 256 -0.49 5.21 -10.06
N ALA A 257 -1.24 5.83 -10.98
CA ALA A 257 -0.82 6.07 -12.35
C ALA A 257 -1.16 7.50 -12.84
N PRO A 258 -0.62 8.54 -12.18
CA PRO A 258 -0.79 9.92 -12.62
C PRO A 258 -0.14 10.09 -13.98
N ARG A 259 -0.85 10.72 -14.91
CA ARG A 259 -0.33 10.99 -16.25
C ARG A 259 0.95 11.83 -16.23
N THR A 260 1.19 12.64 -15.19
CA THR A 260 2.33 13.56 -15.09
C THR A 260 3.63 12.90 -14.65
N ALA A 261 3.58 11.87 -13.80
CA ALA A 261 4.78 11.28 -13.20
C ALA A 261 4.91 9.76 -13.41
N ARG A 262 3.79 9.07 -13.66
CA ARG A 262 3.75 7.62 -13.78
C ARG A 262 2.66 7.17 -14.78
N PRO A 263 2.79 7.51 -16.08
CA PRO A 263 1.79 7.15 -17.08
C PRO A 263 1.60 5.63 -17.11
N LEU A 264 0.34 5.20 -16.98
CA LEU A 264 -0.02 3.78 -16.98
C LEU A 264 0.79 2.91 -15.99
N GLY A 265 1.21 3.48 -14.85
CA GLY A 265 1.96 2.74 -13.83
C GLY A 265 3.48 2.68 -14.08
N VAL A 266 3.98 3.21 -15.20
CA VAL A 266 5.40 3.23 -15.55
C VAL A 266 6.10 4.42 -14.89
N GLN A 267 7.06 4.15 -14.01
CA GLN A 267 7.81 5.21 -13.33
C GLN A 267 8.68 5.99 -14.33
N LEU A 268 8.52 7.32 -14.38
CA LEU A 268 9.42 8.17 -15.15
C LEU A 268 10.76 8.34 -14.41
N PRO A 269 11.89 8.45 -15.13
CA PRO A 269 13.15 8.86 -14.51
C PRO A 269 13.01 10.28 -13.96
N ALA A 270 13.77 10.62 -12.91
CA ALA A 270 13.82 12.01 -12.44
C ALA A 270 14.37 12.93 -13.55
N ALA A 271 13.83 14.14 -13.71
CA ALA A 271 14.28 15.01 -14.81
C ALA A 271 15.73 15.47 -14.63
N TRP A 272 16.16 15.72 -13.39
CA TRP A 272 17.53 16.11 -13.05
C TRP A 272 18.56 15.06 -13.47
N SER A 273 18.23 13.75 -13.38
CA SER A 273 19.16 12.68 -13.78
C SER A 273 19.37 12.61 -15.29
N ILE A 274 18.48 13.23 -16.06
CA ILE A 274 18.56 13.34 -17.52
C ILE A 274 19.13 14.70 -17.97
N CYS A 275 18.67 15.80 -17.36
CA CYS A 275 19.09 17.16 -17.68
C CYS A 275 20.47 17.52 -17.10
N GLY A 276 20.87 16.91 -15.97
CA GLY A 276 22.05 17.32 -15.21
C GLY A 276 21.90 18.67 -14.49
N CYS A 277 20.69 19.20 -14.39
CA CYS A 277 20.41 20.41 -13.64
C CYS A 277 20.54 20.14 -12.13
N PRO A 278 21.04 21.12 -11.35
CA PRO A 278 21.11 20.98 -9.90
C PRO A 278 19.70 20.89 -9.31
N ASP A 279 19.52 19.95 -8.38
CA ASP A 279 18.27 19.73 -7.65
C ASP A 279 18.12 20.83 -6.58
N ASP A 280 17.59 21.98 -7.01
CA ASP A 280 17.42 23.16 -6.16
C ASP A 280 16.12 23.08 -5.33
N GLY A 281 15.44 21.93 -5.31
CA GLY A 281 14.33 21.60 -4.40
C GLY A 281 13.00 22.32 -4.67
N VAL A 282 12.88 23.17 -5.69
CA VAL A 282 11.67 23.96 -5.95
C VAL A 282 11.17 23.79 -7.39
N GLY A 283 10.38 22.74 -7.65
CA GLY A 283 9.46 22.65 -8.80
C GLY A 283 10.06 22.82 -10.22
N GLN A 284 11.39 22.84 -10.34
CA GLN A 284 12.14 22.98 -11.60
C GLN A 284 12.56 21.63 -12.19
N ASP A 285 12.51 20.55 -11.41
CA ASP A 285 12.96 19.20 -11.81
C ASP A 285 11.83 18.24 -12.21
N ASP A 286 10.65 18.79 -12.48
CA ASP A 286 9.50 17.98 -12.86
C ASP A 286 9.29 17.91 -14.38
N TRP A 287 8.88 16.72 -14.82
CA TRP A 287 8.34 16.50 -16.16
C TRP A 287 6.97 17.17 -16.30
N ARG A 288 6.86 18.12 -17.22
CA ARG A 288 5.58 18.71 -17.63
C ARG A 288 4.98 17.88 -18.76
N PHE A 289 3.81 17.30 -18.52
CA PHE A 289 3.07 16.57 -19.53
C PHE A 289 2.66 17.49 -20.68
N LEU A 290 2.97 17.10 -21.92
CA LEU A 290 2.63 17.84 -23.13
C LEU A 290 1.40 17.25 -23.82
N LYS A 291 1.48 15.97 -24.19
CA LYS A 291 0.42 15.28 -24.93
C LYS A 291 0.49 13.77 -24.77
N GLU A 292 -0.65 13.15 -25.04
CA GLU A 292 -0.81 11.71 -25.17
C GLU A 292 -1.29 11.44 -26.59
N GLN A 293 -0.66 10.48 -27.27
CA GLN A 293 -0.97 10.12 -28.64
C GLN A 293 -1.03 8.60 -28.77
N GLN A 294 -2.14 8.11 -29.31
CA GLN A 294 -2.26 6.69 -29.65
C GLN A 294 -1.49 6.41 -30.94
N HIS A 295 -0.62 5.40 -30.91
CA HIS A 295 0.16 4.96 -32.05
C HIS A 295 0.03 3.44 -32.21
N ARG A 296 -0.84 3.03 -33.13
CA ARG A 296 -1.22 1.62 -33.33
C ARG A 296 -1.75 1.03 -32.01
N LYS A 297 -1.04 0.06 -31.41
CA LYS A 297 -1.38 -0.55 -30.12
C LYS A 297 -0.65 0.09 -28.94
N GLU A 298 0.28 1.00 -29.20
CA GLU A 298 1.06 1.70 -28.18
C GLU A 298 0.40 3.05 -27.86
N THR A 299 0.60 3.52 -26.64
CA THR A 299 0.24 4.87 -26.22
C THR A 299 1.55 5.61 -25.93
N ILE A 300 1.74 6.77 -26.58
CA ILE A 300 2.94 7.59 -26.44
C ILE A 300 2.60 8.81 -25.60
N PHE A 301 3.33 8.98 -24.51
CA PHE A 301 3.26 10.12 -23.62
C PHE A 301 4.48 11.01 -23.84
N SER A 302 4.25 12.29 -24.12
CA SER A 302 5.30 13.28 -24.33
C SER A 302 5.37 14.23 -23.14
N TYR A 303 6.58 14.46 -22.65
CA TYR A 303 6.89 15.34 -21.53
C TYR A 303 7.97 16.33 -21.90
N ARG A 304 8.04 17.43 -21.15
CA ARG A 304 9.12 18.42 -21.23
C ARG A 304 9.67 18.71 -19.84
N SER A 305 10.97 18.68 -19.67
CA SER A 305 11.59 19.12 -18.42
C SER A 305 11.37 20.62 -18.23
N ALA A 306 11.05 21.03 -17.00
CA ALA A 306 10.87 22.43 -16.67
C ALA A 306 12.21 23.20 -16.66
N CYS A 307 13.30 22.57 -16.20
CA CYS A 307 14.63 23.19 -16.08
C CYS A 307 15.34 23.44 -17.43
N CYS A 308 15.37 22.43 -18.31
CA CYS A 308 16.24 22.47 -19.49
C CYS A 308 15.48 22.35 -20.83
N GLY A 309 14.15 22.17 -20.79
CA GLY A 309 13.31 22.08 -21.98
C GLY A 309 13.46 20.80 -22.80
N VAL A 310 14.26 19.84 -22.34
CA VAL A 310 14.43 18.49 -22.91
C VAL A 310 13.09 17.77 -22.97
N GLN A 311 12.86 17.04 -24.06
CA GLN A 311 11.65 16.24 -24.21
C GLN A 311 11.91 14.77 -23.91
N LEU A 312 10.97 14.17 -23.18
CA LEU A 312 10.92 12.72 -22.93
C LEU A 312 9.66 12.17 -23.58
N ASN A 313 9.84 11.23 -24.50
CA ASN A 313 8.75 10.48 -25.12
C ASN A 313 8.76 9.05 -24.60
N VAL A 314 7.63 8.61 -24.04
CA VAL A 314 7.46 7.28 -23.42
C VAL A 314 6.38 6.53 -24.18
N ALA A 315 6.78 5.51 -24.93
CA ALA A 315 5.86 4.58 -25.57
C ALA A 315 5.59 3.39 -24.63
N ILE A 316 4.31 3.11 -24.40
CA ILE A 316 3.85 2.04 -23.53
C ILE A 316 2.89 1.15 -24.33
N LEU A 317 3.12 -0.16 -24.32
CA LEU A 317 2.14 -1.15 -24.80
C LEU A 317 1.31 -1.63 -23.60
N PRO A 318 0.06 -1.17 -23.40
CA PRO A 318 -0.72 -1.37 -22.18
C PRO A 318 -1.30 -2.78 -22.02
N PHE A 319 -0.64 -3.81 -22.55
CA PHE A 319 -1.17 -5.16 -22.68
C PHE A 319 -1.76 -5.70 -21.37
N LYS A 320 -3.09 -5.90 -21.37
CA LYS A 320 -3.88 -6.39 -20.22
C LYS A 320 -3.84 -5.52 -18.96
N LEU A 321 -3.40 -4.27 -19.06
CA LEU A 321 -3.55 -3.28 -18.01
C LEU A 321 -4.99 -2.77 -17.95
N ARG A 322 -5.57 -2.72 -16.74
CA ARG A 322 -6.87 -2.08 -16.51
C ARG A 322 -6.67 -0.71 -15.90
N SER A 323 -7.21 0.32 -16.55
CA SER A 323 -7.25 1.67 -15.97
C SER A 323 -8.54 1.87 -15.17
N ILE A 324 -8.38 2.28 -13.92
CA ILE A 324 -9.47 2.54 -12.99
C ILE A 324 -9.37 3.99 -12.54
N LYS A 325 -10.48 4.73 -12.65
CA LYS A 325 -10.59 6.10 -12.13
C LYS A 325 -11.45 6.12 -10.88
N ARG A 326 -10.92 6.65 -9.77
CA ARG A 326 -11.61 6.76 -8.48
C ARG A 326 -11.13 8.02 -7.75
N ASN A 327 -12.07 8.81 -7.23
CA ASN A 327 -11.78 10.04 -6.48
C ASN A 327 -10.84 11.00 -7.24
N ASP A 328 -11.10 11.21 -8.53
CA ASP A 328 -10.26 11.99 -9.46
C ASP A 328 -8.84 11.44 -9.73
N GLU A 329 -8.48 10.35 -9.05
CA GLU A 329 -7.21 9.66 -9.23
C GLU A 329 -7.31 8.52 -10.24
N SER A 330 -6.19 8.26 -10.93
CA SER A 330 -6.06 7.17 -11.90
C SER A 330 -5.15 6.08 -11.36
N PHE A 331 -5.61 4.84 -11.45
CA PHE A 331 -4.88 3.64 -11.05
C PHE A 331 -4.78 2.69 -12.22
N ILE A 332 -3.68 1.94 -12.26
CA ILE A 332 -3.52 0.78 -13.10
C ILE A 332 -3.56 -0.46 -12.24
N GLU A 333 -4.32 -1.44 -12.71
CA GLU A 333 -4.31 -2.78 -12.18
C GLU A 333 -3.86 -3.80 -13.21
N GLU A 334 -3.29 -4.86 -12.67
CA GLU A 334 -2.89 -6.02 -13.41
C GLU A 334 -3.05 -7.29 -12.58
N ASP A 335 -3.73 -8.28 -13.14
CA ASP A 335 -3.93 -9.57 -12.48
C ASP A 335 -2.75 -10.52 -12.78
N TRP A 336 -2.34 -11.27 -11.76
CA TRP A 336 -1.36 -12.34 -11.89
C TRP A 336 -1.87 -13.46 -12.82
N GLN A 337 -1.08 -13.83 -13.82
CA GLN A 337 -1.42 -14.96 -14.69
C GLN A 337 -0.86 -16.27 -14.13
N SER A 338 -1.75 -17.08 -13.56
CA SER A 338 -1.38 -18.38 -12.98
C SER A 338 -0.73 -19.34 -13.99
N ALA A 339 -1.17 -19.32 -15.26
CA ALA A 339 -0.62 -20.19 -16.30
C ALA A 339 0.85 -19.90 -16.62
N THR A 340 1.24 -18.62 -16.61
CA THR A 340 2.60 -18.17 -16.94
C THR A 340 3.43 -17.82 -15.71
N ARG A 341 2.83 -17.91 -14.50
CA ARG A 341 3.43 -17.57 -13.21
C ARG A 341 4.13 -16.21 -13.21
N GLN A 342 3.44 -15.19 -13.74
CA GLN A 342 3.98 -13.85 -13.84
C GLN A 342 2.89 -12.79 -14.01
N PHE A 343 3.26 -11.55 -13.73
CA PHE A 343 2.55 -10.37 -14.22
C PHE A 343 2.82 -10.19 -15.73
N PRO A 344 1.77 -10.04 -16.57
CA PRO A 344 1.91 -9.93 -18.02
C PRO A 344 2.75 -8.76 -18.54
N PHE A 345 2.65 -7.62 -17.89
CA PHE A 345 3.28 -6.36 -18.23
C PHE A 345 4.72 -6.36 -17.74
N ARG A 346 5.63 -6.26 -18.71
CA ARG A 346 7.07 -6.26 -18.48
C ARG A 346 7.66 -4.97 -19.02
N ASP A 347 8.12 -4.11 -18.13
CA ASP A 347 8.70 -2.81 -18.47
C ASP A 347 9.82 -2.95 -19.52
N SER A 348 10.67 -3.96 -19.39
CA SER A 348 11.81 -4.21 -20.29
C SER A 348 11.44 -4.46 -21.76
N THR A 349 10.22 -4.93 -22.05
CA THR A 349 9.78 -5.23 -23.42
C THR A 349 8.59 -4.38 -23.88
N MET A 350 7.80 -3.86 -22.95
CA MET A 350 6.56 -3.12 -23.20
C MET A 350 6.69 -1.61 -23.00
N VAL A 351 7.83 -1.13 -22.51
CA VAL A 351 8.12 0.30 -22.36
C VAL A 351 9.34 0.68 -23.20
N ARG A 352 9.26 1.83 -23.87
CA ARG A 352 10.41 2.44 -24.52
C ARG A 352 10.40 3.94 -24.29
N MET A 353 11.52 4.45 -23.78
CA MET A 353 11.74 5.88 -23.57
C MET A 353 12.72 6.42 -24.61
N LYS A 354 12.48 7.64 -25.10
CA LYS A 354 13.38 8.40 -25.97
C LYS A 354 13.52 9.82 -25.44
N ILE A 355 14.75 10.31 -25.42
CA ILE A 355 15.09 11.67 -24.96
C ILE A 355 15.49 12.48 -26.19
N GLU A 356 14.94 13.69 -26.31
CA GLU A 356 15.23 14.63 -27.38
C GLU A 356 15.73 15.94 -26.77
N ARG A 357 16.97 16.31 -27.13
CA ARG A 357 17.61 17.54 -26.65
C ARG A 357 17.24 18.72 -27.56
N PRO A 358 17.03 19.92 -26.99
CA PRO A 358 16.56 21.09 -27.73
C PRO A 358 17.71 21.76 -28.49
N ASP A 359 18.33 21.10 -29.47
CA ASP A 359 19.37 21.74 -30.30
C ASP A 359 18.76 22.59 -31.45
N ARG A 360 17.42 22.56 -31.63
CA ARG A 360 16.66 23.37 -32.61
C ARG A 360 15.23 23.68 -32.12
N PRO A 361 14.58 24.77 -32.57
CA PRO A 361 13.16 25.03 -32.31
C PRO A 361 12.31 23.89 -32.89
N ILE A 362 11.53 23.25 -32.01
CA ILE A 362 10.80 22.02 -32.33
C ILE A 362 9.53 22.38 -33.13
N VAL A 363 9.51 21.96 -34.39
CA VAL A 363 8.26 21.78 -35.13
C VAL A 363 7.65 20.46 -34.63
N LEU A 364 6.47 20.49 -34.03
CA LEU A 364 5.69 19.33 -33.54
C LEU A 364 5.24 18.35 -34.66
N LYS A 365 5.92 18.34 -35.81
CA LYS A 365 5.61 17.43 -36.91
C LYS A 365 6.30 16.11 -36.64
N ASP A 366 5.47 15.17 -36.26
CA ASP A 366 5.67 13.73 -36.30
C ASP A 366 7.00 13.28 -35.70
N LEU A 367 6.93 12.79 -34.46
CA LEU A 367 7.74 11.63 -34.09
C LEU A 367 7.77 10.72 -35.33
N CYS A 368 8.92 10.43 -35.93
CA CYS A 368 8.98 9.56 -37.10
C CYS A 368 8.48 8.17 -36.68
N LEU A 369 7.18 7.96 -36.75
CA LEU A 369 6.45 6.80 -36.26
C LEU A 369 6.42 5.72 -37.35
N GLY A 370 7.59 5.41 -37.94
CA GLY A 370 7.73 4.40 -38.99
C GLY A 370 7.30 2.99 -38.56
N GLY A 371 7.20 2.74 -37.25
CA GLY A 371 6.71 1.48 -36.67
C GLY A 371 6.51 1.57 -35.15
N PRO A 372 6.14 0.45 -34.50
CA PRO A 372 6.06 0.36 -33.04
C PRO A 372 7.43 0.58 -32.40
N TRP A 373 7.48 1.20 -31.23
CA TRP A 373 8.72 1.53 -30.53
C TRP A 373 9.16 0.41 -29.59
N THR A 374 8.20 -0.22 -28.90
CA THR A 374 8.45 -1.26 -27.91
C THR A 374 8.88 -2.56 -28.60
N ILE A 375 9.61 -3.41 -27.87
CA ILE A 375 10.02 -4.72 -28.39
C ILE A 375 8.78 -5.57 -28.64
N ALA A 376 7.87 -5.61 -27.67
CA ALA A 376 6.61 -6.35 -27.77
C ALA A 376 5.72 -5.83 -28.92
N GLY A 377 5.64 -4.51 -29.11
CA GLY A 377 4.91 -3.91 -30.22
C GLY A 377 5.46 -4.31 -31.58
N ARG A 378 6.79 -4.37 -31.73
CA ARG A 378 7.46 -4.85 -32.95
C ARG A 378 7.19 -6.32 -33.21
N MET A 379 7.30 -7.18 -32.18
CA MET A 379 7.00 -8.62 -32.31
C MET A 379 5.55 -8.88 -32.76
N GLN A 380 4.58 -8.12 -32.24
CA GLN A 380 3.18 -8.22 -32.65
C GLN A 380 2.90 -7.70 -34.07
N ALA A 381 3.80 -6.87 -34.62
CA ALA A 381 3.65 -6.34 -35.98
C ALA A 381 4.19 -7.29 -37.05
N VAL A 382 5.14 -8.17 -36.70
CA VAL A 382 5.72 -9.19 -37.60
C VAL A 382 4.88 -10.46 -37.67
N SER A 383 4.01 -10.69 -36.69
CA SER A 383 3.13 -11.87 -36.60
C SER A 383 1.78 -11.70 -37.31
N ARG A 384 1.67 -10.71 -38.20
CA ARG A 384 0.58 -10.50 -39.16
C ARG A 384 1.18 -10.53 -40.56
#